data_AF-A0A939VXP2-F1
#
_entry.id   AF-A0A939VXP2-F1
#
_cell.length_a   1.000
_cell.length_b   1.000
_cell.length_c   1.000
_cell.angle_alpha   90.00
_cell.angle_beta   90.00
_cell.angle_gamma   90.00
#
_symmetry.space_group_name_H-M   'P 1'
#
loop_
_entity.id
_entity.type
_entity.pdbx_description
1 polymer ?
#
loop_
_entity_poly.entity_id
_entity_poly.type
_entity_poly.pdbx_seq_one_letter_code
_entity_poly.pdbx_strand_id
1 'polypeptide(L)' 'MSDFAFKYFNSELDNLALPELNQILDKVKTLISVKSGEKSTSFTRELGGLEEGYYMAPDFDETPDCFKEYM' A
#
# COMPACT_ATOMS: atom_id res chain seq x y z
N MET A 1 -14.26 31.49 0.95
CA MET A 1 -13.10 31.51 1.88
C MET A 1 -11.91 30.66 1.40
N SER A 2 -12.07 29.70 0.48
CA SER A 2 -10.98 28.89 -0.10
C SER A 2 -9.95 29.69 -0.91
N ASP A 3 -10.41 30.68 -1.67
CA ASP A 3 -9.59 31.34 -2.69
C ASP A 3 -8.50 32.25 -2.12
N PHE A 4 -8.73 32.81 -0.92
CA PHE A 4 -7.72 33.60 -0.23
C PHE A 4 -6.57 32.73 0.28
N ALA A 5 -6.89 31.59 0.91
CA ALA A 5 -5.90 30.66 1.43
C ALA A 5 -5.03 30.07 0.30
N PHE A 6 -5.65 29.74 -0.84
CA PHE A 6 -4.91 29.22 -2.00
C PHE A 6 -3.96 30.26 -2.62
N LYS A 7 -4.42 31.50 -2.76
CA LYS A 7 -3.58 32.59 -3.29
C LYS A 7 -2.41 32.94 -2.38
N TYR A 8 -2.67 33.00 -1.07
CA TYR A 8 -1.64 33.26 -0.06
C TYR A 8 -0.58 32.15 -0.04
N PHE A 9 -1.02 30.89 -0.09
CA PHE A 9 -0.13 29.74 -0.14
C PHE A 9 0.77 29.76 -1.38
N ASN A 10 0.22 30.05 -2.57
CA ASN A 10 1.01 30.14 -3.80
C ASN A 10 2.08 31.24 -3.75
N SER A 11 1.73 32.44 -3.24
CA SER A 11 2.70 33.53 -3.15
C SER A 11 3.84 33.25 -2.16
N GLU A 12 3.57 32.46 -1.12
CA GLU A 12 4.62 32.07 -0.17
C GLU A 12 5.50 30.95 -0.74
N LEU A 13 4.91 29.94 -1.41
CA LEU A 13 5.64 28.81 -2.02
C LEU A 13 6.71 29.24 -3.03
N ASP A 14 6.45 30.28 -3.83
CA ASP A 14 7.39 30.78 -4.84
C ASP A 14 8.71 31.29 -4.26
N ASN A 15 8.76 31.59 -2.94
CA ASN A 15 9.94 32.09 -2.26
C ASN A 15 10.74 31.02 -1.49
N LEU A 16 10.27 29.77 -1.46
CA LEU A 16 10.92 28.68 -0.70
C LEU A 16 11.94 27.93 -1.55
N ALA A 17 12.97 27.42 -0.87
CA ALA A 17 13.94 26.54 -1.50
C ALA A 17 13.35 25.13 -1.73
N LEU A 18 13.86 24.41 -2.73
CA LEU A 18 13.47 23.02 -3.03
C LEU A 18 13.35 22.08 -1.81
N PRO A 19 14.28 22.05 -0.84
CA PRO A 19 14.15 21.18 0.33
C PRO A 19 12.95 21.55 1.22
N GLU A 20 12.61 22.83 1.31
CA GLU A 20 11.51 23.31 2.15
C GLU A 20 10.16 23.03 1.48
N LEU A 21 10.10 23.17 0.15
CA LEU A 21 8.94 22.75 -0.66
C LEU A 21 8.63 21.26 -0.47
N ASN A 22 9.66 20.40 -0.45
CA ASN A 22 9.47 18.96 -0.22
C ASN A 22 8.87 18.67 1.17
N GLN A 23 9.35 19.35 2.22
CA GLN A 23 8.80 19.18 3.57
C GLN A 23 7.33 19.63 3.66
N ILE A 24 6.97 20.72 2.97
CA ILE A 24 5.59 21.21 2.91
C ILE A 24 4.70 20.20 2.18
N LEU A 25 5.15 19.66 1.05
CA LEU A 25 4.41 18.65 0.30
C LEU A 25 4.14 17.38 1.12
N ASP A 26 5.12 16.92 1.90
CA ASP A 26 4.94 15.75 2.77
C ASP A 26 3.94 16.02 3.90
N LYS A 27 3.96 17.22 4.48
CA LYS A 27 2.93 17.66 5.44
C LYS A 27 1.54 17.74 4.80
N VAL A 28 1.42 18.22 3.57
CA VAL A 28 0.13 18.28 2.87
C VAL A 28 -0.39 16.86 2.57
N LYS A 29 0.46 15.95 2.09
CA LYS A 29 0.09 14.54 1.85
C LYS A 29 -0.38 13.84 3.12
N THR A 30 0.30 14.04 4.24
CA THR A 30 -0.09 13.46 5.54
C THR A 30 -1.41 14.05 6.06
N LEU A 31 -1.64 15.34 5.89
CA LEU A 31 -2.92 15.96 6.25
C LEU A 31 -4.07 15.45 5.38
N ILE A 32 -3.83 15.24 4.09
CA ILE A 32 -4.82 14.65 3.18
C ILE A 32 -5.12 13.21 3.60
N SER A 33 -4.10 12.39 3.88
CA SER A 33 -4.30 11.00 4.29
C SER A 33 -5.04 10.85 5.62
N VAL A 34 -4.78 11.73 6.58
CA VAL A 34 -5.50 11.79 7.86
C VAL A 34 -6.96 12.21 7.65
N LYS A 35 -7.21 13.21 6.80
CA LYS A 35 -8.57 13.69 6.52
C LYS A 35 -9.38 12.76 5.62
N SER A 36 -8.75 11.97 4.77
CA SER A 36 -9.42 10.97 3.93
C SER A 36 -9.79 9.69 4.68
N GLY A 37 -9.37 9.54 5.94
CA GLY A 37 -9.90 8.54 6.88
C GLY A 37 -9.55 7.06 6.61
N GLU A 38 -9.15 6.64 5.43
CA GLU A 38 -8.97 5.20 5.16
C GLU A 38 -7.90 4.85 4.10
N LYS A 39 -7.18 3.76 4.42
CA LYS A 39 -6.58 2.74 3.53
C LYS A 39 -5.37 3.15 2.68
N SER A 40 -4.23 3.24 3.34
CA SER A 40 -3.06 2.50 2.85
C SER A 40 -2.22 1.96 4.01
N THR A 41 -2.84 1.21 4.93
CA THR A 41 -2.13 0.02 5.39
C THR A 41 -2.07 -0.94 4.20
N SER A 42 -1.16 -0.67 3.25
CA SER A 42 -0.63 -1.76 2.44
C SER A 42 0.18 -2.61 3.40
N PHE A 43 -0.51 -3.39 4.22
CA PHE A 43 0.06 -4.61 4.77
C PHE A 43 0.18 -5.56 3.58
N THR A 44 1.12 -5.27 2.68
CA THR A 44 1.71 -6.31 1.87
C THR A 44 2.38 -7.20 2.89
N ARG A 45 1.68 -8.27 3.32
CA ARG A 45 2.38 -9.45 3.78
C ARG A 45 3.41 -9.71 2.71
N GLU A 46 4.69 -9.72 3.07
CA GLU A 46 5.66 -10.40 2.24
C GLU A 46 5.06 -11.78 1.97
N LEU A 47 4.76 -12.07 0.70
CA LEU A 47 4.34 -13.40 0.30
C LEU A 47 5.54 -14.28 0.64
N GLY A 48 5.49 -14.91 1.81
CA GLY A 48 6.54 -15.80 2.25
C GLY A 48 6.67 -16.92 1.22
N GLY A 49 7.79 -16.90 0.50
CA GLY A 49 8.38 -18.04 -0.18
C GLY A 49 7.49 -18.76 -1.18
N LEU A 50 7.34 -18.20 -2.38
CA LEU A 50 7.30 -19.03 -3.58
C LEU A 50 8.63 -18.80 -4.30
N GLU A 51 9.70 -19.40 -3.75
CA GLU A 51 10.85 -19.73 -4.60
C GLU A 51 10.31 -20.59 -5.73
N GLU A 52 10.68 -20.26 -6.97
CA GLU A 52 10.21 -20.90 -8.19
C GLU A 52 10.48 -22.40 -8.16
N GLY A 53 9.50 -23.16 -7.68
CA GLY A 53 9.57 -24.60 -7.54
C GLY A 53 8.17 -25.17 -7.29
N TYR A 54 7.69 -26.02 -8.20
CA TYR A 54 6.48 -26.80 -7.97
C TYR A 54 6.84 -27.96 -7.05
N TYR A 55 6.66 -27.78 -5.74
CA TYR A 55 6.74 -28.88 -4.78
C TYR A 55 5.40 -29.60 -4.76
N MET A 56 5.29 -30.72 -5.48
CA MET A 56 4.19 -31.66 -5.27
C MET A 56 4.43 -32.38 -3.94
N ALA A 57 3.39 -32.44 -3.10
CA ALA A 57 3.43 -33.26 -1.90
C ALA A 57 3.64 -34.74 -2.31
N PRO A 58 4.45 -35.51 -1.57
CA PRO A 58 4.76 -36.91 -1.92
C PRO A 58 3.53 -37.81 -2.01
N ASP A 59 2.43 -37.40 -1.38
CA ASP A 59 1.20 -38.19 -1.22
C ASP A 59 0.10 -37.75 -2.22
N PHE A 60 0.44 -36.92 -3.23
CA PHE A 60 -0.54 -36.38 -4.18
C PHE A 60 -1.25 -37.47 -5.01
N ASP A 61 -0.57 -38.59 -5.27
CA ASP A 61 -1.13 -39.72 -6.00
C ASP A 61 -1.88 -40.72 -5.09
N GLU A 62 -1.79 -40.56 -3.76
CA GLU A 62 -2.52 -41.43 -2.84
C GLU A 62 -3.97 -40.98 -2.74
N THR A 63 -4.89 -41.82 -3.23
CA THR A 63 -6.32 -41.61 -3.04
C THR A 63 -6.62 -41.62 -1.54
N PRO A 64 -7.18 -40.53 -0.97
CA PRO A 64 -7.51 -40.50 0.44
C PRO A 64 -8.52 -41.61 0.75
N ASP A 65 -8.40 -42.24 1.93
CA ASP A 65 -9.22 -43.40 2.29
C ASP A 65 -10.73 -43.14 2.18
N CYS A 66 -11.17 -41.90 2.41
CA CYS A 66 -12.56 -41.47 2.27
C CYS A 66 -13.09 -41.49 0.81
N PHE A 67 -12.23 -41.60 -0.19
CA PHE A 67 -12.61 -41.72 -1.60
C PHE A 67 -12.46 -43.16 -2.13
N LYS A 68 -11.85 -44.08 -1.38
CA LYS A 68 -11.73 -45.50 -1.78
C LYS A 68 -13.07 -46.22 -1.82
N GLU A 69 -14.06 -45.79 -1.04
CA GLU A 69 -15.42 -46.35 -1.06
C GLU A 69 -16.21 -45.99 -2.34
N TYR A 70 -15.76 -44.99 -3.10
CA TYR A 70 -16.45 -44.47 -4.29
C TYR A 70 -15.75 -44.79 -5.62
N MET A 71 -14.67 -45.58 -5.59
CA MET A 71 -13.98 -46.17 -6.75
C MET A 71 -14.43 -47.62 -6.95
#